data_AF-A0A2V6LNJ0-F1
#
_entry.id   AF-A0A2V6LNJ0-F1
#
_cell.length_a   1.000
_cell.length_b   1.000
_cell.length_c   1.000
_cell.angle_alpha   90.00
_cell.angle_beta   90.00
_cell.angle_gamma   90.00
#
_symmetry.space_group_name_H-M   'P 1'
#
loop_
_entity.id
_entity.type
_entity.pdbx_description
1 polymer ?
#
loop_
_entity_poly.entity_id
_entity_poly.type
_entity_poly.pdbx_seq_one_letter_code
_entity_poly.pdbx_strand_id
1 'polypeptide(L)'
;MDEPISDRPAIKMKMISRIWTIGHSTRKIDIFISLLEENGIKLLADVRSWPGSKRYPQFNKEALAESLNAHGIRYGHFPELGGRRKPNPDSRNTAWRNVSFRGYADYMETKEFHKGVERLLDLARETGPVAIMCA
;
A
#
# COMPACT_ATOMS: atom_id res chain seq x y z
N MET A 1 -10.97 22.49 -47.72
CA MET A 1 -10.14 21.27 -47.69
C MET A 1 -9.56 21.17 -46.29
N ASP A 2 -10.42 20.80 -45.35
CA ASP A 2 -10.06 20.50 -43.96
C ASP A 2 -10.86 19.24 -43.62
N GLU A 3 -10.19 18.09 -43.56
CA GLU A 3 -10.84 16.89 -43.02
C GLU A 3 -10.81 16.96 -41.49
N PRO A 4 -11.96 16.76 -40.81
CA PRO A 4 -11.99 16.70 -39.37
C PRO A 4 -11.41 15.35 -38.93
N ILE A 5 -10.42 15.38 -38.03
CA ILE A 5 -9.90 14.18 -37.36
C ILE A 5 -11.01 13.65 -36.44
N SER A 6 -11.80 12.75 -37.02
CA SER A 6 -12.89 12.00 -36.41
C SER A 6 -12.36 10.98 -35.40
N ASP A 7 -12.93 11.03 -34.20
CA ASP A 7 -13.16 9.93 -33.26
C ASP A 7 -12.03 8.90 -33.07
N ARG A 8 -11.08 9.23 -32.17
CA ARG A 8 -10.33 8.19 -31.46
C ARG A 8 -11.16 7.79 -30.24
N PRO A 9 -11.47 6.50 -30.02
CA PRO A 9 -12.16 6.09 -28.82
C PRO A 9 -11.31 6.52 -27.62
N ALA A 10 -11.90 7.30 -26.72
CA ALA A 10 -11.30 7.59 -25.43
C ALA A 10 -11.13 6.26 -24.70
N ILE A 11 -9.92 5.71 -24.74
CA ILE A 11 -9.53 4.65 -23.82
C ILE A 11 -9.78 5.26 -22.44
N LYS A 12 -10.83 4.80 -21.75
CA LYS A 12 -10.99 5.05 -20.31
C LYS A 12 -9.82 4.33 -19.64
N MET A 13 -8.64 4.94 -19.71
CA MET A 13 -7.51 4.61 -18.87
C MET A 13 -8.07 4.74 -17.47
N LYS A 14 -8.26 3.63 -16.76
CA LYS A 14 -8.68 3.65 -15.36
C LYS A 14 -7.50 4.26 -14.63
N MET A 15 -7.50 5.61 -14.57
CA MET A 15 -6.47 6.43 -13.97
C MET A 15 -6.21 5.83 -12.59
N ILE A 16 -4.95 5.49 -12.31
CA ILE A 16 -4.59 4.97 -11.00
C ILE A 16 -5.06 6.02 -9.97
N SER A 17 -6.01 5.60 -9.14
CA SER A 17 -6.48 6.36 -8.00
C SER A 17 -5.29 6.66 -7.10
N ARG A 18 -5.21 7.89 -6.60
CA ARG A 18 -4.12 8.37 -5.75
C ARG A 18 -3.79 7.36 -4.63
N ILE A 19 -2.51 7.03 -4.49
CA ILE A 19 -1.99 6.18 -3.43
C ILE A 19 -1.41 7.08 -2.33
N TRP A 20 -1.81 6.80 -1.10
CA TRP A 20 -1.37 7.47 0.12
C TRP A 20 -0.52 6.53 0.97
N THR A 21 0.18 7.09 1.94
CA THR A 21 0.86 6.33 2.99
C THR A 21 0.35 6.78 4.35
N ILE A 22 0.17 5.85 5.28
CA ILE A 22 -0.25 6.14 6.65
C ILE A 22 0.51 5.27 7.66
N GLY A 23 0.89 5.87 8.78
CA GLY A 23 1.37 5.14 9.96
C GLY A 23 0.37 5.30 11.10
N HIS A 24 0.14 4.23 11.88
CA HIS A 24 -0.85 4.28 12.96
C HIS A 24 -0.36 5.10 14.18
N SER A 25 0.96 5.16 14.41
CA SER A 25 1.56 5.84 15.58
C SER A 25 0.89 5.35 16.89
N THR A 26 0.54 6.26 17.79
CA THR A 26 -0.19 5.95 19.04
C THR A 26 -1.66 6.39 19.00
N ARG A 27 -2.21 6.61 17.79
CA ARG A 27 -3.57 7.14 17.62
C ARG A 27 -4.63 6.18 18.15
N LYS A 28 -5.74 6.75 18.61
CA LYS A 28 -6.98 6.00 18.82
C LYS A 28 -7.57 5.59 17.47
N ILE A 29 -8.38 4.53 17.46
CA ILE A 29 -8.91 3.94 16.22
C ILE A 29 -9.85 4.90 15.48
N ASP A 30 -10.70 5.63 16.20
CA ASP A 30 -11.59 6.67 15.67
C ASP A 30 -10.83 7.74 14.89
N ILE A 31 -9.77 8.30 15.48
CA ILE A 31 -8.92 9.31 14.83
C ILE A 31 -8.24 8.73 13.58
N PHE A 32 -7.79 7.47 13.64
CA PHE A 32 -7.18 6.81 12.49
C PHE A 32 -8.17 6.63 11.34
N ILE A 33 -9.39 6.18 11.63
CA ILE A 33 -10.44 6.01 10.63
C ILE A 33 -10.86 7.35 10.03
N SER A 34 -11.03 8.41 10.83
CA SER A 34 -11.38 9.74 10.31
C SER A 34 -10.36 10.26 9.30
N LEU A 35 -9.06 10.05 9.53
CA LEU A 35 -8.02 10.42 8.55
C LEU A 35 -8.16 9.68 7.21
N LEU A 36 -8.60 8.42 7.24
CA LEU A 36 -8.86 7.64 6.03
C LEU A 36 -10.10 8.16 5.30
N GLU A 37 -11.17 8.45 6.03
CA GLU A 37 -12.43 8.97 5.48
C GLU A 37 -12.26 10.37 4.87
N GLU A 38 -11.56 11.28 5.56
CA GLU A 38 -11.24 12.64 5.09
C GLU A 38 -10.48 12.62 3.76
N ASN A 39 -9.67 11.59 3.53
CA ASN A 39 -8.91 11.41 2.28
C ASN A 39 -9.61 10.50 1.27
N GLY A 40 -10.85 10.09 1.54
CA GLY A 40 -11.66 9.25 0.65
C GLY A 40 -11.08 7.86 0.41
N ILE A 41 -10.28 7.34 1.35
CA ILE A 41 -9.64 6.03 1.22
C ILE A 41 -10.70 4.93 1.18
N LYS A 42 -10.54 4.00 0.23
CA LYS A 42 -11.43 2.84 0.04
C LYS A 42 -10.75 1.51 0.33
N LEU A 43 -9.42 1.48 0.34
CA LEU A 43 -8.62 0.31 0.68
C LEU A 43 -7.43 0.73 1.57
N LEU A 44 -7.26 0.03 2.69
CA LEU A 44 -6.05 0.06 3.48
C LEU A 44 -5.18 -1.16 3.12
N ALA A 45 -4.01 -0.90 2.53
CA ALA A 45 -3.01 -1.90 2.20
C ALA A 45 -1.98 -2.01 3.33
N ASP A 46 -2.17 -2.96 4.24
CA ASP A 46 -1.28 -3.21 5.36
C ASP A 46 -0.03 -3.98 4.91
N VAL A 47 1.14 -3.34 4.96
CA VAL A 47 2.41 -3.94 4.54
C VAL A 47 3.25 -4.45 5.71
N ARG A 48 2.69 -4.45 6.93
CA ARG A 48 3.39 -4.94 8.12
C ARG A 48 3.60 -6.45 8.01
N SER A 49 4.84 -6.90 8.20
CA SER A 49 5.12 -8.34 8.28
C SER A 49 4.41 -8.99 9.46
N TRP A 50 4.29 -8.26 10.57
CA TRP A 50 3.65 -8.72 11.80
C TRP A 50 2.59 -7.72 12.25
N PRO A 51 1.35 -7.82 11.73
CA PRO A 51 0.26 -6.89 12.05
C PRO A 51 -0.38 -7.21 13.41
N GLY A 52 0.44 -7.36 14.46
CA GLY A 52 0.01 -7.68 15.82
C GLY A 52 0.81 -6.89 16.85
N SER A 53 0.13 -6.35 17.86
CA SER A 53 0.71 -5.55 18.93
C SER A 53 -0.08 -5.73 20.23
N LYS A 54 0.63 -6.09 21.31
CA LYS A 54 0.04 -6.08 22.67
C LYS A 54 -0.23 -4.65 23.15
N ARG A 55 0.57 -3.68 22.69
CA ARG A 55 0.47 -2.27 23.11
C ARG A 55 -0.66 -1.53 22.40
N TYR A 56 -0.93 -1.91 21.14
CA TYR A 56 -1.96 -1.28 20.31
C TYR A 56 -2.88 -2.33 19.69
N PRO A 57 -3.68 -3.04 20.52
CA PRO A 57 -4.52 -4.15 20.06
C PRO A 57 -5.55 -3.73 19.00
N GLN A 58 -5.96 -2.46 18.96
CA GLN A 58 -6.86 -1.92 17.94
C GLN A 58 -6.26 -1.95 16.52
N PHE A 59 -4.93 -2.04 16.39
CA PHE A 59 -4.24 -2.18 15.12
C PHE A 59 -3.79 -3.62 14.84
N ASN A 60 -4.25 -4.60 15.63
CA ASN A 60 -4.14 -6.01 15.26
C ASN A 60 -4.96 -6.27 14.00
N LYS A 61 -4.48 -7.17 13.14
CA LYS A 61 -5.09 -7.48 11.84
C LYS A 61 -6.61 -7.63 11.90
N GLU A 62 -7.11 -8.45 12.81
CA GLU A 62 -8.53 -8.77 12.93
C GLU A 62 -9.35 -7.56 13.40
N ALA A 63 -8.91 -6.91 14.48
CA ALA A 63 -9.59 -5.74 15.05
C ALA A 63 -9.59 -4.53 14.08
N LEU A 64 -8.49 -4.34 13.36
CA LEU A 64 -8.36 -3.28 12.36
C LEU A 64 -9.26 -3.57 11.15
N ALA A 65 -9.28 -4.80 10.66
CA ALA A 65 -10.14 -5.19 9.53
C ALA A 65 -11.62 -5.00 9.87
N GLU A 66 -12.04 -5.37 11.08
CA GLU A 66 -13.40 -5.14 11.58
C GLU A 66 -13.75 -3.65 11.63
N SER A 67 -12.86 -2.84 12.22
CA SER A 67 -13.05 -1.38 12.34
C SER A 67 -13.15 -0.71 10.97
N LEU A 68 -12.30 -1.08 10.01
CA LEU A 68 -12.34 -0.54 8.65
C LEU A 68 -13.62 -0.95 7.91
N ASN A 69 -14.03 -2.20 8.05
CA ASN A 69 -15.23 -2.72 7.39
C ASN A 69 -16.50 -2.03 7.89
N ALA A 70 -16.58 -1.70 9.18
CA ALA A 70 -17.69 -0.91 9.74
C ALA A 70 -17.84 0.47 9.09
N HIS A 71 -16.76 1.01 8.50
CA HIS A 71 -16.73 2.29 7.79
C HIS A 71 -16.66 2.13 6.26
N GLY A 72 -16.89 0.92 5.72
CA GLY A 72 -16.87 0.67 4.28
C GLY A 72 -15.48 0.77 3.65
N ILE A 73 -14.40 0.66 4.44
CA ILE A 73 -13.02 0.63 3.97
C ILE A 73 -12.56 -0.82 3.90
N ARG A 74 -12.08 -1.26 2.74
CA ARG A 74 -11.55 -2.62 2.55
C ARG A 74 -10.19 -2.74 3.24
N TYR A 75 -9.92 -3.87 3.88
CA TYR A 75 -8.58 -4.22 4.37
C TYR A 75 -7.90 -5.21 3.43
N GLY A 76 -6.63 -4.98 3.11
CA GLY A 76 -5.78 -5.93 2.39
C GLY A 76 -4.42 -6.05 3.04
N HIS A 77 -3.96 -7.29 3.26
CA HIS A 77 -2.61 -7.56 3.79
C HIS A 77 -1.64 -7.83 2.62
N PHE A 78 -0.50 -7.14 2.61
CA PHE A 78 0.54 -7.15 1.58
C PHE A 78 1.93 -7.27 2.22
N PRO A 79 2.24 -8.39 2.91
CA PRO A 79 3.53 -8.58 3.57
C PRO A 79 4.73 -8.55 2.61
N GLU A 80 4.48 -8.80 1.32
CA GLU A 80 5.45 -8.72 0.23
C GLU A 80 5.89 -7.28 -0.09
N LEU A 81 5.16 -6.26 0.40
CA LEU A 81 5.48 -4.85 0.16
C LEU A 81 6.14 -4.16 1.36
N GLY A 82 6.47 -4.89 2.42
CA GLY A 82 7.07 -4.30 3.61
C GLY A 82 7.90 -5.26 4.44
N GLY A 83 8.43 -4.75 5.54
CA GLY A 83 9.24 -5.52 6.48
C GLY A 83 10.74 -5.52 6.21
N ARG A 84 11.48 -6.13 7.13
CA ARG A 84 12.94 -6.21 7.08
C ARG A 84 13.36 -7.27 6.07
N ARG A 85 14.46 -7.00 5.35
CA ARG A 85 15.04 -7.87 4.34
C ARG A 85 16.56 -7.94 4.54
N LYS A 86 17.16 -9.08 4.17
CA LYS A 86 18.61 -9.28 4.23
C LYS A 86 19.22 -8.85 2.90
N PRO A 87 20.36 -8.13 2.91
CA PRO A 87 21.06 -7.77 1.68
C PRO A 87 21.57 -9.02 0.96
N ASN A 88 21.53 -8.95 -0.36
CA ASN A 88 22.20 -9.91 -1.23
C ASN A 88 23.73 -9.71 -1.05
N PRO A 89 24.53 -10.78 -0.87
CA PRO A 89 26.00 -10.68 -0.88
C PRO A 89 26.54 -9.93 -2.11
N ASP A 90 25.88 -10.10 -3.27
CA ASP A 90 26.23 -9.47 -4.54
C ASP A 90 25.38 -8.22 -4.85
N SER A 91 24.90 -7.54 -3.79
CA SER A 91 24.05 -6.36 -3.91
C SER A 91 24.70 -5.27 -4.78
N ARG A 92 23.95 -4.83 -5.79
CA ARG A 92 24.29 -3.65 -6.60
C ARG A 92 23.97 -2.35 -5.88
N ASN A 93 23.17 -2.41 -4.81
CA ASN A 93 22.64 -1.29 -4.04
C ASN A 93 23.64 -0.81 -2.96
N THR A 94 24.91 -0.67 -3.32
CA THR A 94 26.03 -0.40 -2.39
C THR A 94 26.02 1.02 -1.81
N ALA A 95 25.31 1.96 -2.44
CA ALA A 95 25.16 3.34 -1.95
C ALA A 95 24.45 3.43 -0.59
N TRP A 96 23.61 2.43 -0.25
CA TRP A 96 22.98 2.37 1.07
C TRP A 96 23.99 1.99 2.15
N ARG A 97 24.21 2.92 3.09
CA ARG A 97 25.07 2.70 4.27
C ARG A 97 24.40 1.78 5.30
N ASN A 98 23.07 1.85 5.44
CA ASN A 98 22.32 1.00 6.34
C ASN A 98 22.04 -0.35 5.66
N VAL A 99 22.48 -1.44 6.31
CA VAL A 99 22.35 -2.82 5.79
C VAL A 99 20.89 -3.25 5.57
N SER A 100 19.95 -2.77 6.38
CA SER A 100 18.52 -3.06 6.22
C SER A 100 17.93 -2.33 5.02
N PHE A 101 18.35 -1.10 4.74
CA PHE A 101 17.91 -0.37 3.55
C PHE A 101 18.48 -0.98 2.27
N ARG A 102 19.74 -1.41 2.30
CA ARG A 102 20.34 -2.19 1.21
C ARG A 102 19.54 -3.47 0.95
N GLY A 103 19.24 -4.23 1.99
CA GLY A 103 18.46 -5.46 1.85
C GLY A 103 17.05 -5.24 1.35
N TYR A 104 16.41 -4.14 1.72
CA TYR A 104 15.11 -3.79 1.15
C TYR A 104 15.24 -3.39 -0.32
N ALA A 105 16.27 -2.62 -0.70
CA ALA A 105 16.54 -2.28 -2.10
C ALA A 105 16.78 -3.51 -2.98
N ASP A 106 17.57 -4.47 -2.50
CA ASP A 106 17.78 -5.75 -3.20
C ASP A 106 16.48 -6.53 -3.35
N TYR A 107 15.63 -6.53 -2.32
CA TYR A 107 14.34 -7.21 -2.37
C TYR A 107 13.36 -6.55 -3.35
N MET A 108 13.41 -5.21 -3.51
CA MET A 108 12.58 -4.50 -4.50
C MET A 108 12.86 -4.94 -5.94
N GLU A 109 14.04 -5.51 -6.23
CA GLU A 109 14.39 -6.05 -7.56
C GLU A 109 13.82 -7.45 -7.82
N THR A 110 13.19 -8.08 -6.81
CA THR A 110 12.67 -9.44 -6.93
C THR A 110 11.32 -9.51 -7.64
N LYS A 111 11.04 -10.65 -8.27
CA LYS A 111 9.72 -10.95 -8.86
C LYS A 111 8.59 -10.91 -7.83
N GLU A 112 8.88 -11.23 -6.58
CA GLU A 112 7.90 -11.23 -5.49
C GLU A 112 7.41 -9.81 -5.19
N PHE A 113 8.34 -8.87 -5.03
CA PHE A 113 8.01 -7.47 -4.82
C PHE A 113 7.20 -6.89 -5.99
N HIS A 114 7.63 -7.14 -7.23
CA HIS A 114 6.91 -6.69 -8.43
C HIS A 114 5.47 -7.23 -8.48
N LYS A 115 5.26 -8.52 -8.19
CA LYS A 115 3.91 -9.12 -8.09
C LYS A 115 3.05 -8.45 -7.02
N GLY A 116 3.64 -8.10 -5.88
CA GLY A 116 2.96 -7.35 -4.82
C GLY A 116 2.50 -5.97 -5.30
N VAL A 117 3.36 -5.26 -6.03
CA VAL A 117 3.05 -3.94 -6.58
C VAL A 117 1.92 -4.05 -7.62
N GLU A 118 1.99 -5.04 -8.52
CA GLU A 118 0.92 -5.30 -9.50
C GLU A 118 -0.42 -5.57 -8.82
N ARG A 119 -0.43 -6.46 -7.82
CA ARG A 119 -1.62 -6.77 -7.02
C ARG A 119 -2.20 -5.53 -6.34
N LEU A 120 -1.35 -4.68 -5.76
CA LEU A 120 -1.77 -3.43 -5.12
C LEU A 120 -2.38 -2.46 -6.15
N LEU A 121 -1.74 -2.30 -7.31
CA LEU A 121 -2.20 -1.42 -8.37
C LEU A 121 -3.53 -1.89 -8.98
N ASP A 122 -3.71 -3.19 -9.15
CA ASP A 122 -4.97 -3.76 -9.64
C ASP A 122 -6.12 -3.53 -8.66
N LEU A 123 -5.87 -3.75 -7.36
CA LEU A 123 -6.86 -3.45 -6.33
C LEU A 123 -7.15 -1.95 -6.19
N ALA A 124 -6.13 -1.09 -6.35
CA ALA A 124 -6.33 0.36 -6.39
C ALA A 124 -7.23 0.75 -7.55
N ARG A 125 -6.95 0.23 -8.76
CA ARG A 125 -7.80 0.43 -9.93
C ARG A 125 -9.21 -0.08 -9.67
N GLU A 126 -9.39 -1.26 -9.07
CA GLU A 126 -10.71 -1.83 -8.76
C GLU A 126 -11.50 -0.98 -7.76
N THR A 127 -10.86 -0.60 -6.66
CA THR A 127 -11.53 -0.15 -5.43
C THR A 127 -11.58 1.37 -5.27
N GLY A 128 -10.61 2.11 -5.82
CA GLY A 128 -10.48 3.56 -5.63
C GLY A 128 -9.23 3.96 -4.83
N PRO A 129 -9.22 5.12 -4.15
CA PRO A 129 -8.06 5.61 -3.40
C PRO A 129 -7.57 4.61 -2.33
N VAL A 130 -6.26 4.42 -2.24
CA VAL A 130 -5.62 3.43 -1.36
C VAL A 130 -4.68 4.12 -0.39
N ALA A 131 -4.62 3.66 0.86
CA ALA A 131 -3.57 4.02 1.80
C ALA A 131 -2.71 2.80 2.15
N ILE A 132 -1.40 2.90 1.91
CA ILE A 132 -0.42 1.91 2.34
C ILE A 132 -0.08 2.15 3.81
N MET A 133 -0.23 1.13 4.65
CA MET A 133 0.01 1.20 6.08
C MET A 133 1.28 0.43 6.49
N CYS A 134 2.18 1.12 7.19
CA CYS A 134 3.37 0.52 7.82
C CYS A 134 3.43 0.82 9.34
N ALA A 135 4.31 0.13 10.07
CA ALA A 135 4.56 0.35 11.50
C ALA A 135 5.93 -0.19 11.93
#